data_AF-D8R5G7-F1
#
_entry.id   AF-D8R5G7-F1
#
_cell.length_a   1.000
_cell.length_b   1.000
_cell.length_c   1.000
_cell.angle_alpha   90.00
_cell.angle_beta   90.00
_cell.angle_gamma   90.00
#
_symmetry.space_group_name_H-M   'P 1'
#
loop_
_entity.id
_entity.type
_entity.pdbx_description
1 polymer ?
#
loop_
_entity_poly.entity_id
_entity_poly.type
_entity_poly.pdbx_seq_one_letter_code
_entity_poly.pdbx_strand_id
1 'polypeptide(L)' 'CGAKIQALERCNARYRSEPERSLVCGHLNKLAAMCLVEIVCPEQVEAVKIYCTGAGTARVRNSCRIAKENLTICLDYRQD' A
#
# COMPACT_ATOMS: atom_id res chain seq x y z
N CYS A 1 10.70 -3.86 -5.83
CA CYS A 1 9.63 -4.69 -5.21
C CYS A 1 10.01 -6.15 -4.97
N GLY A 2 10.71 -6.83 -5.89
CA GLY A 2 11.04 -8.26 -5.74
C GLY A 2 11.62 -8.67 -4.37
N ALA A 3 12.61 -7.92 -3.84
CA ALA A 3 13.19 -8.23 -2.53
C ALA A 3 12.17 -8.22 -1.36
N LYS A 4 11.17 -7.33 -1.40
CA LYS A 4 10.11 -7.25 -0.36
C LYS A 4 9.15 -8.45 -0.47
N ILE A 5 8.79 -8.83 -1.69
CA ILE A 5 7.95 -10.01 -1.97
C ILE A 5 8.66 -11.27 -1.50
N GLN A 6 9.93 -11.46 -1.87
CA GLN A 6 10.73 -12.61 -1.43
C GLN A 6 10.90 -12.66 0.10
N ALA A 7 11.04 -11.52 0.77
CA ALA A 7 11.11 -11.47 2.22
C ALA A 7 9.78 -11.95 2.86
N LEU A 8 8.64 -11.50 2.32
CA LEU A 8 7.32 -11.96 2.73
C LEU A 8 7.13 -13.46 2.51
N GLU A 9 7.50 -13.96 1.33
CA GLU A 9 7.42 -15.39 0.99
C GLU A 9 8.24 -16.25 1.96
N ARG A 10 9.49 -15.85 2.24
CA ARG A 10 10.34 -16.54 3.22
C ARG A 10 9.73 -16.52 4.63
N CYS A 11 9.11 -15.41 5.02
CA CYS A 11 8.42 -15.31 6.31
C CYS A 11 7.21 -16.26 6.37
N ASN A 12 6.34 -16.23 5.35
CA ASN A 12 5.17 -17.10 5.26
C ASN A 12 5.53 -18.59 5.17
N ALA A 13 6.67 -18.94 4.58
CA ALA A 13 7.17 -20.30 4.56
C ALA A 13 7.62 -20.80 5.94
N ARG A 14 8.10 -19.89 6.82
CA ARG A 14 8.60 -20.21 8.16
C ARG A 14 7.48 -20.47 9.16
N TYR A 15 6.36 -19.77 9.06
CA TYR A 15 5.22 -19.87 9.97
C TYR A 15 4.07 -20.58 9.27
N ARG A 16 3.47 -21.61 9.89
CA ARG A 16 2.41 -22.42 9.24
C ARG A 16 1.00 -22.04 9.67
N SER A 17 0.84 -21.38 10.81
CA SER A 17 -0.47 -20.95 11.32
C SER A 17 -0.80 -19.53 10.84
N GLU A 18 -2.03 -19.32 10.38
CA GLU A 18 -2.49 -18.01 9.89
C GLU A 18 -2.44 -16.89 10.94
N PRO A 19 -2.84 -17.10 12.21
CA PRO A 19 -2.74 -16.06 13.23
C PRO A 19 -1.29 -15.60 13.47
N GLU A 20 -0.35 -16.55 13.48
CA GLU A 20 1.08 -16.27 13.67
C GLU A 20 1.69 -15.56 12.46
N ARG A 21 1.34 -15.97 11.23
CA ARG A 21 1.76 -15.29 10.00
C ARG A 21 1.33 -13.83 9.99
N SER A 22 0.06 -13.56 10.30
CA SER A 22 -0.46 -12.19 10.32
C SER A 22 0.30 -11.31 11.33
N LEU A 23 0.56 -11.84 12.52
CA LEU A 23 1.30 -11.14 13.57
C LEU A 23 2.77 -10.89 13.18
N VAL A 24 3.48 -11.92 12.72
CA VAL A 24 4.94 -11.87 12.50
C VAL A 24 5.28 -11.26 11.14
N CYS A 25 4.58 -11.66 10.09
CA CYS A 25 4.85 -11.27 8.71
C CYS A 25 4.04 -10.06 8.24
N GLY A 26 3.07 -9.56 9.03
CA GLY A 26 2.17 -8.48 8.62
C GLY A 26 2.88 -7.20 8.16
N HIS A 27 4.02 -6.86 8.76
CA HIS A 27 4.82 -5.71 8.34
C HIS A 27 5.44 -5.92 6.93
N LEU A 28 5.91 -7.13 6.62
CA LEU A 28 6.41 -7.48 5.29
C LEU A 28 5.28 -7.49 4.26
N ASN A 29 4.09 -7.96 4.66
CA ASN A 29 2.90 -7.93 3.82
C ASN A 29 2.55 -6.50 3.41
N LYS A 30 2.51 -5.59 4.39
CA LYS A 30 2.27 -4.16 4.13
C LYS A 30 3.34 -3.58 3.20
N LEU A 31 4.61 -3.88 3.41
CA LEU A 31 5.70 -3.37 2.57
C LEU A 31 5.64 -3.91 1.13
N ALA A 32 5.32 -5.19 0.96
CA ALA A 32 5.15 -5.81 -0.35
C ALA A 32 3.95 -5.19 -1.08
N ALA A 33 2.79 -5.09 -0.41
CA ALA A 33 1.58 -4.48 -0.94
C ALA A 33 1.80 -3.02 -1.37
N MET A 34 2.42 -2.20 -0.52
CA MET A 34 2.74 -0.80 -0.87
C MET A 34 3.60 -0.71 -2.14
N CYS A 35 4.57 -1.60 -2.29
CA CYS A 35 5.44 -1.62 -3.46
C CYS A 35 4.68 -1.99 -4.74
N LEU A 36 3.76 -2.95 -4.66
CA LEU A 36 2.91 -3.34 -5.78
C LEU A 36 1.97 -2.20 -6.18
N VAL A 37 1.32 -1.56 -5.21
CA VAL A 37 0.42 -0.42 -5.45
C VAL A 37 1.17 0.73 -6.13
N GLU A 38 2.42 1.00 -5.75
CA GLU A 38 3.27 2.01 -6.39
C GLU A 38 3.67 1.66 -7.84
N ILE A 39 3.83 0.38 -8.18
CA ILE A 39 4.05 -0.05 -9.57
C ILE A 39 2.77 0.12 -10.41
N VAL A 40 1.63 -0.25 -9.82
CA VAL A 40 0.35 -0.38 -10.52
C VAL A 40 -0.28 1.00 -10.77
N CYS A 41 -0.21 1.90 -9.79
CA CYS A 41 -0.81 3.24 -9.82
C CYS A 41 0.19 4.32 -9.37
N PRO A 42 1.31 4.51 -10.09
CA PRO A 42 2.42 5.35 -9.63
C PRO A 42 2.02 6.80 -9.39
N GLU A 43 1.23 7.39 -10.31
CA GLU A 43 0.81 8.79 -10.23
C GLU A 43 -0.15 9.03 -9.06
N GLN A 44 -1.10 8.13 -8.85
CA GLN A 44 -2.08 8.24 -7.76
C GLN A 44 -1.40 8.05 -6.39
N VAL A 45 -0.42 7.13 -6.31
CA VAL A 45 0.41 6.97 -5.11
C VAL A 45 1.22 8.22 -4.82
N GLU A 46 1.84 8.83 -5.84
CA GLU A 46 2.60 10.06 -5.66
C GLU A 46 1.70 11.22 -5.21
N ALA A 47 0.51 11.36 -5.80
CA ALA A 47 -0.47 12.34 -5.34
C ALA A 47 -0.85 12.15 -3.87
N VAL A 48 -1.04 10.91 -3.41
CA VAL A 48 -1.30 10.61 -2.00
C VAL A 48 -0.10 11.03 -1.13
N LYS A 49 1.13 10.72 -1.54
CA LYS A 49 2.34 11.13 -0.79
C LYS A 49 2.47 12.65 -0.69
N ILE A 50 2.12 13.39 -1.74
CA ILE A 50 2.18 14.86 -1.75
C ILE A 50 1.10 15.45 -0.84
N TYR A 51 -0.15 15.03 -1.01
CA TYR A 51 -1.29 15.70 -0.38
C TYR A 51 -1.62 15.19 1.03
N CYS A 52 -1.24 13.96 1.39
CA CYS A 52 -1.61 13.34 2.67
C CYS A 52 -0.53 13.48 3.76
N THR A 53 0.28 14.53 3.72
CA THR A 53 1.31 14.83 4.73
C THR A 53 0.71 15.58 5.92
N GLY A 54 0.05 14.85 6.83
CA GLY A 54 -0.33 15.35 8.17
C GLY A 54 -1.52 16.33 8.22
N ALA A 55 -1.59 17.09 9.32
CA ALA A 55 -2.70 18.00 9.65
C ALA A 55 -2.64 19.32 8.85
N GLY A 56 -2.74 19.23 7.52
CA GLY A 56 -2.81 20.39 6.64
C GLY A 56 -4.12 21.20 6.77
N THR A 57 -4.22 22.30 6.02
CA THR A 57 -5.44 23.13 5.93
C THR A 57 -6.65 22.32 5.42
N ALA A 58 -7.87 22.86 5.55
CA ALA A 58 -9.07 22.21 5.02
C ALA A 58 -8.95 21.86 3.52
N ARG A 59 -8.30 22.74 2.75
CA ARG A 59 -8.00 22.50 1.32
C ARG A 59 -7.06 21.32 1.12
N VAL A 60 -5.95 21.25 1.88
CA VAL A 60 -4.99 20.14 1.81
C VAL A 60 -5.66 18.82 2.18
N ARG A 61 -6.50 18.81 3.22
CA ARG A 61 -7.28 17.61 3.60
C ARG A 61 -8.22 17.16 2.48
N ASN A 62 -8.89 18.09 1.80
CA ASN A 62 -9.72 17.75 0.64
C ASN A 62 -8.88 17.20 -0.53
N SER A 63 -7.72 17.78 -0.83
CA SER A 63 -6.80 17.24 -1.84
C SER A 63 -6.32 15.83 -1.49
N CYS A 64 -6.02 15.54 -0.22
CA CYS A 64 -5.69 14.19 0.22
C CYS A 64 -6.86 13.22 0.03
N ARG A 65 -8.09 13.63 0.36
CA ARG A 65 -9.29 12.81 0.13
C ARG A 65 -9.45 12.45 -1.35
N ILE A 66 -9.35 13.44 -2.24
CA ILE A 66 -9.45 13.24 -3.70
C ILE A 66 -8.32 12.32 -4.20
N ALA A 67 -7.09 12.52 -3.72
CA ALA A 67 -5.96 11.67 -4.09
C ALA A 67 -6.18 10.20 -3.70
N LYS A 68 -6.75 9.94 -2.51
CA LYS A 68 -7.12 8.59 -2.07
C LYS A 68 -8.23 7.98 -2.92
N GLU A 69 -9.26 8.75 -3.26
CA GLU A 69 -10.34 8.29 -4.15
C GLU A 69 -9.81 7.90 -5.54
N ASN A 70 -8.94 8.73 -6.12
CA ASN A 70 -8.31 8.43 -7.40
C ASN A 70 -7.43 7.18 -7.34
N LEU A 71 -6.72 6.96 -6.22
CA LEU A 71 -5.93 5.73 -6.01
C LEU A 71 -6.83 4.50 -5.96
N THR A 72 -7.96 4.55 -5.24
CA THR A 72 -8.94 3.47 -5.20
C THR A 72 -9.47 3.16 -6.60
N ILE A 73 -9.89 4.18 -7.36
CA ILE A 73 -10.38 4.00 -8.74
C ILE A 73 -9.33 3.32 -9.64
N CYS A 74 -8.06 3.74 -9.55
CA CYS A 74 -6.99 3.14 -10.33
C CYS A 74 -6.75 1.67 -9.97
N LEU A 75 -6.84 1.33 -8.68
CA LEU A 75 -6.69 -0.05 -8.21
C LEU A 75 -7.86 -0.91 -8.69
N ASP A 76 -9.09 -0.44 -8.55
CA ASP A 76 -10.30 -1.17 -8.97
C ASP A 76 -10.25 -1.45 -10.48
N TYR A 77 -9.92 -0.44 -11.30
CA TYR A 77 -9.80 -0.58 -12.76
C TYR A 77 -8.76 -1.63 -13.21
N ARG A 78 -7.75 -1.93 -12.39
CA ARG A 78 -6.69 -2.89 -12.70
C ARG A 78 -6.88 -4.24 -12.01
N GLN A 79 -7.93 -4.38 -11.20
CA GLN A 79 -8.33 -5.65 -10.58
C GLN A 79 -9.35 -6.42 -11.44
N ASP A 80 -10.04 -5.73 -12.35
CA ASP A 80 -10.91 -6.30 -13.39
C ASP A 80 -10.10 -6.71 -14.65
#